data_AF-A0A561SQ20-F1
#
_entry.id   AF-A0A561SQ20-F1
#
_cell.length_a   1.000
_cell.length_b   1.000
_cell.length_c   1.000
_cell.angle_alpha   90.00
_cell.angle_beta   90.00
_cell.angle_gamma   90.00
#
_symmetry.space_group_name_H-M   'P 1'
#
loop_
_entity.id
_entity.type
_entity.pdbx_description
1 polymer ?
#
loop_
_entity_poly.entity_id
_entity_poly.type
_entity_poly.pdbx_seq_one_letter_code
_entity_poly.pdbx_strand_id
1 'polypeptide(L)' 'MINISVSSRSLAAARRVDPNVSPAAVHAAVEAAIAEHTREQRRRPIQPPEELEGPDA' A
#
# COMPACT_ATOMS: atom_id res chain seq x y z
N MET A 1 -12.32 1.67 11.57
CA MET A 1 -11.03 2.37 11.77
C MET A 1 -9.96 1.28 11.80
N ILE A 2 -9.12 1.17 10.77
CA ILE A 2 -8.09 0.13 10.69
C ILE A 2 -6.93 0.57 11.58
N ASN A 3 -6.57 -0.23 12.58
CA ASN A 3 -5.49 0.10 13.50
C ASN A 3 -4.15 -0.35 12.90
N ILE A 4 -3.35 0.60 12.38
CA ILE A 4 -2.08 0.28 11.71
C ILE A 4 -0.94 0.42 12.70
N SER A 5 -0.61 -0.66 13.40
CA SER A 5 0.58 -0.65 14.27
C SER A 5 1.86 -0.71 13.43
N VAL A 6 2.60 0.40 13.39
CA VAL A 6 3.95 0.42 12.77
C VAL A 6 4.89 -0.40 13.65
N SER A 7 5.43 -1.50 13.11
CA SER A 7 6.36 -2.35 13.87
C SER A 7 7.65 -1.58 14.20
N SER A 8 8.30 -1.91 15.32
CA SER A 8 9.60 -1.34 15.70
C SER A 8 10.67 -1.53 14.62
N ARG A 9 10.61 -2.64 13.88
CA ARG A 9 11.46 -2.90 12.71
C ARG A 9 11.20 -1.90 11.57
N SER A 10 9.95 -1.58 11.29
CA SER A 10 9.57 -0.60 10.26
C SER A 10 10.03 0.81 10.63
N LEU A 11 9.89 1.20 11.89
CA LEU A 11 10.40 2.49 12.38
C LEU A 11 11.93 2.58 12.28
N ALA A 12 12.64 1.50 12.62
CA ALA A 12 14.10 1.45 12.50
C ALA A 12 14.56 1.58 11.03
N ALA A 13 13.82 1.01 10.07
CA ALA A 13 14.10 1.17 8.65
C ALA A 13 13.88 2.62 8.18
N ALA A 14 12.81 3.27 8.62
CA ALA A 14 12.56 4.68 8.31
C ALA A 14 13.68 5.59 8.87
N ARG A 15 14.15 5.30 10.09
CA ARG A 15 15.27 6.03 10.72
C ARG A 15 16.63 5.86 10.03
N ARG A 16 16.80 4.84 9.18
CA ARG A 16 17.99 4.73 8.33
C ARG A 16 18.00 5.71 7.17
N VAL A 17 16.82 6.19 6.75
CA VAL A 17 16.67 7.19 5.68
C VAL A 17 16.66 8.58 6.28
N ASP A 18 15.90 8.79 7.36
CA ASP A 18 15.87 10.03 8.13
C ASP A 18 15.90 9.73 9.64
N PRO A 19 17.01 10.03 10.34
CA PRO A 19 17.16 9.71 11.76
C PRO A 19 16.20 10.48 12.67
N ASN A 20 15.65 11.60 12.21
CA ASN A 20 14.76 12.47 12.99
C ASN A 20 13.27 12.15 12.75
N VAL A 21 12.95 11.13 11.95
CA VAL A 21 11.56 10.80 11.64
C VAL A 21 10.80 10.34 12.88
N SER A 22 9.65 10.97 13.13
CA SER A 22 8.78 10.62 14.24
C SER A 22 7.89 9.41 13.88
N PRO A 23 7.53 8.56 14.86
CA PRO A 23 6.63 7.43 14.61
C PRO A 23 5.26 7.87 14.05
N ALA A 24 4.77 9.03 14.49
CA ALA A 24 3.52 9.60 14.02
C ALA A 24 3.59 10.01 12.54
N ALA A 25 4.72 10.58 12.10
CA ALA A 25 4.93 10.93 10.70
C ALA A 25 4.96 9.68 9.80
N VAL A 26 5.63 8.61 10.24
CA VAL A 26 5.64 7.33 9.52
C VAL A 26 4.23 6.76 9.44
N HIS A 27 3.47 6.77 10.54
CA HIS A 27 2.10 6.28 10.57
C HIS A 27 1.20 7.05 9.59
N ALA A 28 1.26 8.39 9.60
CA ALA A 28 0.49 9.23 8.71
C ALA A 28 0.84 9.01 7.22
N ALA A 29 2.13 8.86 6.90
CA ALA A 29 2.58 8.57 5.55
C ALA A 29 2.09 7.18 5.06
N VAL A 30 2.13 6.17 5.94
CA VAL A 30 1.61 4.82 5.63
C VAL A 30 0.10 4.84 5.44
N GLU A 31 -0.65 5.55 6.29
CA GLU A 31 -2.10 5.71 6.11
C GLU A 31 -2.44 6.41 4.79
N ALA A 32 -1.71 7.48 4.44
CA ALA A 32 -1.89 8.18 3.17
C ALA A 32 -1.61 7.26 1.97
N ALA A 33 -0.50 6.51 2.01
CA ALA A 33 -0.13 5.57 0.95
C ALA A 33 -1.17 4.44 0.80
N ILE A 34 -1.72 3.91 1.89
CA ILE A 34 -2.76 2.88 1.86
C ILE A 34 -4.08 3.45 1.34
N ALA A 35 -4.45 4.66 1.76
CA ALA A 35 -5.65 5.32 1.29
C ALA A 35 -5.58 5.59 -0.23
N GLU A 36 -4.42 6.02 -0.72
CA GLU A 36 -4.14 6.19 -2.14
C GLU A 36 -4.18 4.86 -2.89
N HIS A 37 -3.46 3.84 -2.42
CA HIS A 37 -3.48 2.51 -3.02
C HIS A 37 -4.89 1.91 -3.09
N THR A 38 -5.70 2.11 -2.05
CA THR A 38 -7.10 1.65 -2.02
C THR A 38 -7.96 2.41 -3.04
N ARG A 39 -7.74 3.72 -3.20
CA ARG A 39 -8.42 4.53 -4.23
C ARG A 39 -8.02 4.09 -5.63
N GLU A 40 -6.75 3.80 -5.86
CA GLU A 40 -6.25 3.26 -7.12
C GLU A 40 -6.83 1.88 -7.42
N GLN A 41 -6.89 0.97 -6.44
CA GLN A 41 -7.53 -0.33 -6.60
C GLN A 41 -9.02 -0.21 -6.94
N ARG A 42 -9.74 0.74 -6.33
CA ARG A 42 -11.14 1.02 -6.70
C ARG A 42 -11.29 1.68 -8.06
N ARG A 43 -10.28 2.42 -8.52
CA ARG A 43 -10.23 3.06 -9.85
C ARG A 43 -9.75 2.13 -10.94
N ARG A 44 -9.09 1.00 -10.61
CA ARG A 44 -8.83 -0.04 -11.61
C ARG A 44 -10.18 -0.52 -12.11
N PRO A 45 -10.46 -0.39 -13.42
CA PRO A 45 -11.54 -1.15 -14.01
C PRO A 45 -11.26 -2.61 -13.66
N ILE A 46 -12.30 -3.34 -13.28
CA ILE A 46 -12.28 -4.79 -13.36
C ILE A 46 -11.98 -5.04 -14.83
N GLN A 47 -10.72 -5.28 -15.17
CA GLN A 47 -10.43 -5.89 -16.47
C GLN A 47 -11.13 -7.24 -16.36
N PRO A 48 -12.17 -7.51 -17.17
CA PRO A 48 -12.69 -8.86 -17.22
C PRO A 48 -11.48 -9.77 -17.47
N PRO A 49 -11.41 -10.94 -16.81
CA PRO A 49 -10.38 -11.89 -17.18
C PRO A 49 -10.48 -12.02 -18.70
N GLU A 50 -9.41 -11.70 -19.42
CA GLU A 50 -9.33 -12.07 -20.82
C GLU A 50 -9.61 -13.57 -20.82
N GLU A 51 -10.81 -13.93 -21.28
CA GLU A 51 -11.12 -15.27 -21.70
C GLU A 51 -10.06 -15.55 -22.76
N LEU A 52 -8.95 -16.17 -22.34
CA LEU A 52 -8.14 -17.02 -23.17
C LEU A 52 -9.03 -18.21 -23.52
N GLU A 53 -10.06 -17.91 -24.30
CA GLU A 53 -10.82 -18.79 -25.14
C GLU A 53 -9.77 -19.41 -26.06
N GLY A 54 -9.25 -20.57 -25.66
CA GLY A 54 -8.79 -21.52 -26.65
C GLY A 54 -10.00 -21.84 -27.52
N PRO A 55 -9.92 -21.56 -28.81
CA PRO A 55 -10.08 -22.67 -29.75
C PRO A 55 -9.30 -22.45 -31.06
N ASP A 56 -8.30 -23.28 -31.29
CA ASP A 56 -7.92 -23.72 -32.64
C ASP A 56 -7.30 -25.12 -32.43
N ALA A 57 -8.11 -26.16 -32.59
CA ALA A 57 -8.36 -26.88 -33.84
C ALA A 57 -7.21 -27.84 -34.18
#